data_AF-A0A2A2DFW7-F1
#
_entry.id   AF-A0A2A2DFW7-F1
#
_cell.length_a   1.000
_cell.length_b   1.000
_cell.length_c   1.000
_cell.angle_alpha   90.00
_cell.angle_beta   90.00
_cell.angle_gamma   90.00
#
_symmetry.space_group_name_H-M   'P 1'
#
loop_
_entity.id
_entity.type
_entity.pdbx_description
1 polymer ?
#
loop_
_entity_poly.entity_id
_entity_poly.type
_entity_poly.pdbx_seq_one_letter_code
_entity_poly.pdbx_strand_id
1 'polypeptide(L)'
;MTELREHHTLHTRVVAAPADTVYQLVADVTRWPVIFEPTLHVRHLERDGDNERFRLWALVNGEVKDWTSRRVLDPEGRTVSFRQEHSRPPFASMGGQWRFAPQRDGRTMVSLTHDFTVPGQEAGAWATEGVNRNSERELAALARIAELPHAIDDLVFSFTDRLELSGAAADAYAFVDRADAWPERLPHVRRVRLREDPPGVQDMEMDTVTADGSAHTTRSVRLCFPDSSIVYKQLVPPALLFGHSGAWEFTPDGAGGAVAVARHTVAVDPAAVPKVLGEGRTLADARAYLRAALGANSRTTLGHAAAHAGANASALAPGGPPHEGTR
;
A
#
# COMPACT_ATOMS: atom_id res chain seq x y z
N MET A 1 -26.81 -2.33 -30.02
CA MET A 1 -26.00 -2.93 -28.94
C MET A 1 -24.64 -3.24 -29.53
N THR A 2 -23.56 -2.67 -29.00
CA THR A 2 -22.20 -2.97 -29.46
C THR A 2 -21.84 -4.40 -29.05
N GLU A 3 -21.41 -5.22 -30.00
CA GLU A 3 -21.02 -6.61 -29.77
C GLU A 3 -19.82 -6.70 -28.80
N LEU A 4 -19.92 -7.57 -27.78
CA LEU A 4 -18.79 -7.89 -26.91
C LEU A 4 -17.86 -8.85 -27.63
N ARG A 5 -16.56 -8.54 -27.60
CA ARG A 5 -15.51 -9.36 -28.21
C ARG A 5 -14.61 -9.92 -27.14
N GLU A 6 -14.21 -11.17 -27.32
CA GLU A 6 -13.28 -11.87 -26.45
C GLU A 6 -11.84 -11.63 -26.92
N HIS A 7 -10.96 -11.41 -25.95
CA HIS A 7 -9.55 -11.14 -26.15
C HIS A 7 -8.73 -12.02 -25.20
N HIS A 8 -7.59 -12.47 -25.72
CA HIS A 8 -6.64 -13.27 -24.96
C HIS A 8 -5.23 -12.70 -25.12
N THR A 9 -4.48 -12.67 -24.03
CA THR A 9 -3.06 -12.29 -24.06
C THR A 9 -2.23 -13.28 -23.26
N LEU A 10 -0.96 -13.42 -23.62
CA LEU A 10 0.03 -14.23 -22.91
C LEU A 10 1.33 -13.44 -22.85
N HIS A 11 1.85 -13.25 -21.65
CA HIS A 11 3.15 -12.66 -21.42
C HIS A 11 4.00 -13.68 -20.67
N THR A 12 5.28 -13.76 -21.03
CA THR A 12 6.21 -14.68 -20.38
C THR A 12 7.49 -13.96 -20.01
N ARG A 13 8.12 -14.40 -18.92
CA ARG A 13 9.45 -13.95 -18.51
C ARG A 13 10.18 -15.06 -17.80
N VAL A 14 11.46 -15.23 -18.13
CA VAL A 14 12.37 -16.06 -17.33
C VAL A 14 12.89 -15.22 -16.17
N VAL A 15 12.72 -15.72 -14.96
CA VAL A 15 13.15 -15.09 -13.71
C VAL A 15 14.26 -15.92 -13.09
N ALA A 16 15.37 -15.30 -12.72
CA ALA A 16 16.53 -15.96 -12.11
C ALA A 16 16.32 -16.28 -10.62
N ALA A 17 15.24 -16.98 -10.29
CA ALA A 17 14.89 -17.38 -8.93
C ALA A 17 14.08 -18.70 -8.92
N PRO A 18 14.07 -19.45 -7.80
CA PRO A 18 13.26 -20.65 -7.64
C PRO A 18 11.75 -20.38 -7.78
N ALA A 19 11.01 -21.32 -8.35
CA ALA A 19 9.60 -21.13 -8.67
C ALA A 19 8.73 -20.83 -7.44
N ASP A 20 9.04 -21.45 -6.30
CA ASP A 20 8.34 -21.19 -5.03
C ASP A 20 8.54 -19.74 -4.56
N THR A 21 9.75 -19.19 -4.72
CA THR A 21 10.05 -17.79 -4.38
C THR A 21 9.23 -16.82 -5.22
N VAL A 22 9.17 -17.06 -6.54
CA VAL A 22 8.41 -16.19 -7.46
C VAL A 22 6.90 -16.33 -7.22
N TYR A 23 6.42 -17.56 -6.99
CA TYR A 23 5.02 -17.83 -6.67
C TYR A 23 4.56 -17.06 -5.43
N GLN A 24 5.34 -17.08 -4.34
CA GLN A 24 4.97 -16.43 -3.08
C GLN A 24 4.77 -14.91 -3.22
N LEU A 25 5.55 -14.24 -4.08
CA LEU A 25 5.38 -12.80 -4.36
C LEU A 25 4.02 -12.48 -5.00
N VAL A 26 3.48 -13.39 -5.82
CA VAL A 26 2.15 -13.23 -6.43
C VAL A 26 1.06 -13.73 -5.50
N ALA A 27 1.31 -14.83 -4.77
CA ALA A 27 0.35 -15.41 -3.84
C ALA A 27 0.02 -14.45 -2.68
N ASP A 28 1.00 -13.77 -2.10
CA ASP A 28 0.77 -12.83 -0.99
C ASP A 28 0.41 -11.42 -1.48
N VAL A 29 -0.89 -11.19 -1.69
CA VAL A 29 -1.44 -9.89 -2.09
C VAL A 29 -1.20 -8.76 -1.08
N THR A 30 -0.88 -9.08 0.18
CA THR A 30 -0.63 -8.05 1.19
C THR A 30 0.66 -7.28 0.93
N ARG A 31 1.60 -7.87 0.17
CA ARG A 31 2.88 -7.25 -0.24
C ARG A 31 2.78 -6.46 -1.54
N TRP A 32 1.71 -6.66 -2.32
CA TRP A 32 1.57 -6.04 -3.63
C TRP A 32 1.73 -4.51 -3.64
N PRO A 33 1.26 -3.74 -2.63
CA PRO A 33 1.45 -2.29 -2.62
C PRO A 33 2.91 -1.84 -2.71
N VAL A 34 3.88 -2.65 -2.25
CA VAL A 34 5.31 -2.31 -2.32
C VAL A 34 6.08 -3.04 -3.43
N ILE A 35 5.46 -4.05 -4.05
CA ILE A 35 6.03 -4.82 -5.16
C ILE A 35 5.58 -4.23 -6.49
N PHE A 36 4.26 -4.12 -6.69
CA PHE A 36 3.64 -3.70 -7.94
C PHE A 36 3.34 -2.21 -7.91
N GLU A 37 3.97 -1.46 -8.81
CA GLU A 37 3.83 0.00 -8.90
C GLU A 37 2.37 0.47 -8.91
N PRO A 38 1.43 -0.12 -9.66
CA PRO A 38 0.05 0.38 -9.71
C PRO A 38 -0.73 0.13 -8.42
N THR A 39 -0.45 -0.96 -7.69
CA THR A 39 -1.25 -1.35 -6.53
C THR A 39 -1.08 -0.36 -5.39
N LEU A 40 -2.19 0.25 -4.94
CA LEU A 40 -2.22 1.17 -3.81
C LEU A 40 -2.58 0.44 -2.51
N HIS A 41 -3.59 -0.44 -2.56
CA HIS A 41 -4.10 -1.14 -1.39
C HIS A 41 -4.81 -2.44 -1.78
N VAL A 42 -4.74 -3.43 -0.89
CA VAL A 42 -5.52 -4.67 -0.92
C VAL A 42 -6.26 -4.80 0.40
N ARG A 43 -7.56 -5.08 0.34
CA ARG A 43 -8.37 -5.46 1.49
C ARG A 43 -8.99 -6.82 1.25
N HIS A 44 -8.57 -7.84 2.00
CA HIS A 44 -9.24 -9.13 2.02
C HIS A 44 -10.70 -8.97 2.44
N LEU A 45 -11.58 -9.68 1.74
CA LEU A 45 -13.00 -9.79 2.04
C LEU A 45 -13.31 -11.19 2.57
N GLU A 46 -12.70 -12.21 1.94
CA GLU A 46 -12.81 -13.62 2.35
C GLU A 46 -11.49 -14.34 2.07
N ARG A 47 -11.18 -15.32 2.92
CA ARG A 47 -10.07 -16.26 2.72
C ARG A 47 -10.47 -17.62 3.27
N ASP A 48 -10.43 -18.63 2.43
CA ASP A 48 -10.81 -20.00 2.76
C ASP A 48 -9.86 -20.98 2.05
N GLY A 49 -8.86 -21.47 2.81
CA GLY A 49 -7.77 -22.29 2.28
C GLY A 49 -7.08 -21.61 1.10
N ASP A 50 -7.20 -22.26 -0.06
CA ASP A 50 -6.64 -21.82 -1.35
C ASP A 50 -7.52 -20.83 -2.12
N ASN A 51 -8.70 -20.51 -1.61
CA ASN A 51 -9.59 -19.52 -2.20
C ASN A 51 -9.50 -18.20 -1.45
N GLU A 52 -9.51 -17.10 -2.18
CA GLU A 52 -9.62 -15.78 -1.57
C GLU A 52 -10.40 -14.80 -2.43
N ARG A 53 -10.97 -13.82 -1.75
CA ARG A 53 -11.62 -12.66 -2.36
C ARG A 53 -11.09 -11.41 -1.69
N PHE A 54 -10.66 -10.44 -2.50
CA PHE A 54 -10.17 -9.16 -1.99
C PHE A 54 -10.60 -8.01 -2.90
N ARG A 55 -10.70 -6.81 -2.32
CA ARG A 55 -10.82 -5.56 -3.07
C ARG A 55 -9.41 -4.98 -3.27
N LEU A 56 -9.11 -4.60 -4.50
CA LEU A 56 -7.85 -3.97 -4.90
C LEU A 56 -8.11 -2.53 -5.29
N TRP A 57 -7.25 -1.63 -4.85
CA TRP A 57 -7.17 -0.26 -5.36
C TRP A 57 -5.85 -0.10 -6.09
N ALA A 58 -5.89 0.48 -7.29
CA ALA A 58 -4.73 0.69 -8.11
C ALA A 58 -4.78 2.05 -8.83
N LEU A 59 -3.61 2.59 -9.11
CA LEU A 59 -3.44 3.76 -9.96
C LEU A 59 -3.39 3.31 -11.43
N VAL A 60 -4.44 3.63 -12.20
CA VAL A 60 -4.57 3.26 -13.60
C VAL A 60 -4.69 4.54 -14.42
N ASN A 61 -3.72 4.79 -15.31
CA ASN A 61 -3.64 6.02 -16.12
C ASN A 61 -3.75 7.32 -15.29
N GLY A 62 -3.19 7.33 -14.08
CA GLY A 62 -3.21 8.49 -13.19
C GLY A 62 -4.48 8.62 -12.34
N GLU A 63 -5.47 7.76 -12.52
CA GLU A 63 -6.69 7.73 -11.72
C GLU A 63 -6.72 6.53 -10.78
N VAL A 64 -7.24 6.74 -9.57
CA VAL A 64 -7.48 5.62 -8.65
C VAL A 64 -8.72 4.86 -9.10
N LYS A 65 -8.55 3.56 -9.33
CA LYS A 65 -9.62 2.62 -9.65
C LYS A 65 -9.61 1.49 -8.63
N ASP A 66 -10.76 0.86 -8.46
CA ASP A 66 -10.88 -0.31 -7.61
C ASP A 66 -11.83 -1.37 -8.19
N TRP A 67 -11.56 -2.62 -7.81
CA TRP A 67 -12.36 -3.76 -8.18
C TRP A 67 -12.21 -4.89 -7.16
N THR A 68 -13.15 -5.83 -7.18
CA THR A 68 -13.07 -7.08 -6.41
C THR A 68 -12.52 -8.19 -7.28
N SER A 69 -11.50 -8.88 -6.78
CA SER A 69 -10.90 -10.06 -7.40
C SER A 69 -11.18 -11.30 -6.55
N ARG A 70 -11.52 -12.40 -7.21
CA ARG A 70 -11.51 -13.74 -6.64
C ARG A 70 -10.33 -14.51 -7.21
N ARG A 71 -9.61 -15.26 -6.37
CA ARG A 71 -8.49 -16.10 -6.79
C ARG A 71 -8.61 -17.51 -6.23
N VAL A 72 -8.03 -18.45 -6.98
CA VAL A 72 -7.73 -19.81 -6.54
C VAL A 72 -6.23 -19.98 -6.63
N LEU A 73 -5.61 -20.24 -5.50
CA LEU A 73 -4.20 -20.53 -5.36
C LEU A 73 -4.00 -22.03 -5.50
N ASP A 74 -2.93 -22.44 -6.16
CA ASP A 74 -2.51 -23.83 -6.23
C ASP A 74 -1.01 -23.86 -5.92
N PRO A 75 -0.63 -24.02 -4.64
CA PRO A 75 0.77 -24.02 -4.24
C PRO A 75 1.56 -25.19 -4.83
N GLU A 76 0.94 -26.36 -4.97
CA GLU A 76 1.60 -27.57 -5.49
C GLU A 76 1.87 -27.47 -6.99
N GLY A 77 0.86 -27.06 -7.76
CA GLY A 77 0.98 -26.83 -9.21
C GLY A 77 1.61 -25.48 -9.57
N ARG A 78 1.83 -24.60 -8.58
CA ARG A 78 2.36 -23.24 -8.72
C ARG A 78 1.56 -22.44 -9.75
N THR A 79 0.26 -22.37 -9.53
CA THR A 79 -0.63 -21.52 -10.33
C THR A 79 -1.49 -20.62 -9.45
N VAL A 80 -1.90 -19.48 -10.00
CA VAL A 80 -2.88 -18.60 -9.38
C VAL A 80 -3.86 -18.17 -10.45
N SER A 81 -5.08 -18.71 -10.39
CA SER A 81 -6.17 -18.30 -11.28
C SER A 81 -6.90 -17.12 -10.66
N PHE A 82 -7.28 -16.13 -11.46
CA PHE A 82 -7.99 -14.95 -10.97
C PHE A 82 -9.12 -14.52 -11.90
N ARG A 83 -10.15 -13.91 -11.30
CA ARG A 83 -11.30 -13.31 -11.99
C ARG A 83 -11.72 -12.02 -11.27
N GLN A 84 -11.96 -10.96 -12.03
CA GLN A 84 -12.59 -9.74 -11.53
C GLN A 84 -14.11 -9.95 -11.47
N GLU A 85 -14.71 -9.88 -10.29
CA GLU A 85 -16.14 -10.14 -10.10
C GLU A 85 -17.02 -9.04 -10.69
N HIS A 86 -16.60 -7.79 -10.54
CA HIS A 86 -17.28 -6.61 -11.06
C HIS A 86 -16.29 -5.82 -11.91
N SER A 87 -16.14 -6.22 -13.16
CA SER A 87 -15.30 -5.50 -14.11
C SER A 87 -15.84 -4.09 -14.33
N ARG A 88 -14.94 -3.12 -14.54
CA ARG A 88 -15.31 -1.73 -14.84
C ARG A 88 -15.22 -1.50 -16.35
N PRO A 89 -16.10 -0.68 -16.94
CA PRO A 89 -15.98 -0.29 -18.34
C PRO A 89 -14.54 0.15 -18.68
N PRO A 90 -13.98 -0.29 -19.83
CA PRO A 90 -14.66 -1.01 -20.91
C PRO A 90 -14.80 -2.52 -20.71
N PHE A 91 -14.23 -3.10 -19.65
CA PHE A 91 -14.25 -4.55 -19.42
C PHE A 91 -15.63 -5.02 -18.95
N ALA A 92 -16.23 -5.96 -19.68
CA ALA A 92 -17.40 -6.71 -19.26
C ALA A 92 -17.00 -7.94 -18.43
N SER A 93 -15.86 -8.56 -18.76
CA SER A 93 -15.19 -9.56 -17.95
C SER A 93 -13.68 -9.36 -18.01
N MET A 94 -12.97 -9.75 -16.95
CA MET A 94 -11.51 -9.76 -16.88
C MET A 94 -11.06 -10.88 -15.96
N GLY A 95 -10.12 -11.68 -16.43
CA GLY A 95 -9.56 -12.81 -15.73
C GLY A 95 -8.18 -13.19 -16.25
N GLY A 96 -7.56 -14.16 -15.61
CA GLY A 96 -6.33 -14.74 -16.10
C GLY A 96 -5.78 -15.83 -15.19
N GLN A 97 -4.56 -16.25 -15.50
CA GLN A 97 -3.81 -17.20 -14.69
C GLN A 97 -2.32 -16.85 -14.68
N TRP A 98 -1.73 -16.93 -13.48
CA TRP A 98 -0.29 -17.01 -13.30
C TRP A 98 0.16 -18.46 -13.26
N ARG A 99 1.27 -18.77 -13.92
CA ARG A 99 1.94 -20.08 -13.84
C ARG A 99 3.43 -19.89 -13.66
N PHE A 100 4.02 -20.64 -12.72
CA PHE A 100 5.45 -20.58 -12.40
C PHE A 100 6.11 -21.95 -12.68
N ALA A 101 6.67 -22.10 -13.88
CA ALA A 101 7.26 -23.36 -14.33
C ALA A 101 8.77 -23.41 -14.05
N PRO A 102 9.24 -24.28 -13.13
CA PRO A 102 10.68 -24.39 -12.85
C PRO A 102 11.44 -24.87 -14.09
N GLN A 103 12.64 -24.32 -14.27
CA GLN A 103 13.60 -24.69 -15.32
C GLN A 103 14.74 -25.53 -14.73
N ARG A 104 15.47 -26.25 -15.60
CA ARG A 104 16.56 -27.17 -15.18
C ARG A 104 17.72 -26.47 -14.47
N ASP A 105 17.91 -25.18 -14.70
CA ASP A 105 19.00 -24.36 -14.16
C ASP A 105 18.61 -23.58 -12.90
N GLY A 106 17.47 -23.92 -12.27
CA GLY A 106 16.97 -23.25 -11.08
C GLY A 106 16.23 -21.94 -11.35
N ARG A 107 16.14 -21.50 -12.61
CA ARG A 107 15.30 -20.35 -13.01
C ARG A 107 13.83 -20.76 -13.12
N THR A 108 12.96 -19.78 -13.30
CA THR A 108 11.52 -19.99 -13.43
C THR A 108 11.01 -19.31 -14.70
N MET A 109 10.26 -20.05 -15.52
CA MET A 109 9.43 -19.46 -16.57
C MET A 109 8.12 -19.03 -15.95
N VAL A 110 7.89 -17.71 -15.87
CA VAL A 110 6.63 -17.13 -15.43
C VAL A 110 5.78 -16.86 -16.65
N SER A 111 4.54 -17.34 -16.63
CA SER A 111 3.52 -17.05 -17.64
C SER A 111 2.34 -16.34 -16.98
N LEU A 112 1.91 -15.23 -17.57
CA LEU A 112 0.71 -14.50 -17.21
C LEU A 112 -0.23 -14.47 -18.41
N THR A 113 -1.37 -15.16 -18.29
CA THR A 113 -2.46 -15.07 -19.27
C THR A 113 -3.52 -14.11 -18.80
N HIS A 114 -4.17 -13.45 -19.76
CA HIS A 114 -5.45 -12.78 -19.52
C HIS A 114 -6.50 -13.25 -20.52
N ASP A 115 -7.73 -13.35 -20.04
CA ASP A 115 -8.94 -13.55 -20.81
C ASP A 115 -9.94 -12.44 -20.43
N PHE A 116 -10.41 -11.67 -21.40
CA PHE A 116 -11.30 -10.54 -21.14
C PHE A 116 -12.25 -10.23 -22.28
N THR A 117 -13.36 -9.57 -21.97
CA THR A 117 -14.36 -9.14 -22.96
C THR A 117 -14.62 -7.65 -22.89
N VAL A 118 -14.76 -7.00 -24.05
CA VAL A 118 -14.95 -5.54 -24.21
C VAL A 118 -15.84 -5.22 -25.43
N PRO A 119 -16.55 -4.07 -25.44
CA PRO A 119 -17.45 -3.72 -26.53
C PRO A 119 -16.72 -3.12 -27.74
N GLY A 120 -16.83 -3.77 -28.89
CA GLY A 120 -16.31 -3.25 -30.16
C GLY A 120 -14.78 -3.28 -30.31
N GLN A 121 -14.33 -2.99 -31.53
CA GLN A 121 -12.92 -3.20 -31.92
C GLN A 121 -11.96 -2.16 -31.32
N GLU A 122 -12.36 -0.89 -31.27
CA GLU A 122 -11.50 0.20 -30.77
C GLU A 122 -11.21 0.05 -29.27
N ALA A 123 -12.25 -0.22 -28.47
CA ALA A 123 -12.09 -0.52 -27.05
C ALA A 123 -11.24 -1.78 -26.84
N GLY A 124 -11.39 -2.79 -27.72
CA GLY A 124 -10.56 -3.99 -27.74
C GLY A 124 -9.08 -3.72 -27.94
N ALA A 125 -8.73 -2.90 -28.93
CA ALA A 125 -7.35 -2.51 -29.17
C ALA A 125 -6.76 -1.73 -27.99
N TRP A 126 -7.50 -0.75 -27.46
CA TRP A 126 -7.09 0.04 -26.31
C TRP A 126 -6.89 -0.80 -25.04
N ALA A 127 -7.84 -1.71 -24.76
CA ALA A 127 -7.80 -2.59 -23.60
C ALA A 127 -6.63 -3.59 -23.68
N THR A 128 -6.43 -4.22 -24.84
CA THR A 128 -5.31 -5.15 -25.09
C THR A 128 -3.98 -4.46 -24.85
N GLU A 129 -3.82 -3.26 -25.38
CA GLU A 129 -2.59 -2.47 -25.24
C GLU A 129 -2.34 -2.04 -23.78
N GLY A 130 -3.40 -1.69 -23.04
CA GLY A 130 -3.32 -1.46 -21.59
C GLY A 130 -2.89 -2.72 -20.81
N VAL A 131 -3.49 -3.87 -21.11
CA VAL A 131 -3.18 -5.17 -20.48
C VAL A 131 -1.74 -5.58 -20.78
N ASN A 132 -1.26 -5.39 -22.01
CA ASN A 132 0.11 -5.74 -22.39
C ASN A 132 1.14 -4.93 -21.58
N ARG A 133 1.00 -3.60 -21.56
CA ARG A 133 1.91 -2.74 -20.79
C ARG A 133 1.89 -3.06 -19.29
N ASN A 134 0.72 -3.35 -18.72
CA ASN A 134 0.62 -3.71 -17.31
C ASN A 134 1.31 -5.05 -17.03
N SER A 135 1.06 -6.06 -17.87
CA SER A 135 1.63 -7.40 -17.73
C SER A 135 3.17 -7.38 -17.77
N GLU A 136 3.76 -6.61 -18.70
CA GLU A 136 5.21 -6.46 -18.79
C GLU A 136 5.82 -5.81 -17.54
N ARG A 137 5.16 -4.77 -17.01
CA ARG A 137 5.59 -4.08 -15.78
C ARG A 137 5.48 -4.98 -14.55
N GLU A 138 4.40 -5.76 -14.43
CA GLU A 138 4.22 -6.70 -13.32
C GLU A 138 5.29 -7.81 -13.35
N LEU A 139 5.55 -8.40 -14.52
CA LEU A 139 6.61 -9.40 -14.67
C LEU A 139 7.99 -8.81 -14.34
N ALA A 140 8.25 -7.56 -14.72
CA ALA A 140 9.50 -6.88 -14.38
C ALA A 140 9.63 -6.56 -12.88
N ALA A 141 8.54 -6.13 -12.24
CA ALA A 141 8.51 -5.85 -10.81
C ALA A 141 8.77 -7.12 -9.98
N LEU A 142 8.19 -8.26 -10.39
CA LEU A 142 8.44 -9.56 -9.77
C LEU A 142 9.91 -9.95 -9.87
N ALA A 143 10.48 -9.91 -11.08
CA ALA A 143 11.86 -10.29 -11.31
C ALA A 143 12.83 -9.43 -10.49
N ARG A 144 12.60 -8.10 -10.42
CA ARG A 144 13.44 -7.16 -9.66
C ARG A 144 13.64 -7.56 -8.20
N ILE A 145 12.62 -8.17 -7.58
CA ILE A 145 12.70 -8.59 -6.17
C ILE A 145 13.15 -10.05 -6.07
N ALA A 146 12.58 -10.93 -6.89
CA ALA A 146 12.88 -12.36 -6.83
C ALA A 146 14.34 -12.72 -7.16
N GLU A 147 14.97 -11.95 -8.04
CA GLU A 147 16.35 -12.19 -8.50
C GLU A 147 17.42 -11.68 -7.52
N LEU A 148 17.01 -11.00 -6.44
CA LEU A 148 17.93 -10.55 -5.41
C LEU A 148 18.41 -11.75 -4.57
N PRO A 149 19.69 -11.78 -4.17
CA PRO A 149 20.27 -12.90 -3.43
C PRO A 149 19.92 -12.85 -1.92
N HIS A 150 18.66 -12.57 -1.60
CA HIS A 150 18.15 -12.45 -0.24
C HIS A 150 16.78 -13.13 -0.11
N ALA A 151 16.45 -13.58 1.10
CA ALA A 151 15.10 -14.06 1.35
C ALA A 151 14.10 -12.90 1.18
N ILE A 152 12.92 -13.19 0.62
CA ILE A 152 11.89 -12.16 0.39
C ILE A 152 11.49 -11.50 1.70
N ASP A 153 11.44 -12.22 2.81
CA ASP A 153 11.08 -11.67 4.11
C ASP A 153 12.14 -10.72 4.69
N ASP A 154 13.38 -10.80 4.21
CA ASP A 154 14.45 -9.85 4.53
C ASP A 154 14.32 -8.55 3.72
N LEU A 155 13.79 -8.64 2.51
CA LEU A 155 13.60 -7.52 1.59
C LEU A 155 12.26 -6.80 1.79
N VAL A 156 11.19 -7.56 2.01
CA VAL A 156 9.81 -7.09 2.05
C VAL A 156 9.19 -7.47 3.38
N PHE A 157 8.93 -6.49 4.22
CA PHE A 157 8.45 -6.73 5.57
C PHE A 157 7.55 -5.61 6.06
N SER A 158 6.78 -5.91 7.11
CA SER A 158 5.88 -4.96 7.75
C SER A 158 6.14 -4.87 9.24
N PHE A 159 5.82 -3.72 9.83
CA PHE A 159 5.83 -3.51 11.27
C PHE A 159 4.77 -2.48 11.66
N THR A 160 4.35 -2.53 12.91
CA THR A 160 3.33 -1.64 13.47
C THR A 160 3.79 -0.96 14.74
N ASP A 161 3.26 0.24 14.98
CA ASP A 161 3.27 0.91 16.28
C ASP A 161 1.81 1.11 16.72
N ARG A 162 1.55 0.92 18.01
CA ARG A 162 0.22 1.04 18.62
C ARG A 162 0.27 2.09 19.71
N LEU A 163 -0.75 2.95 19.77
CA LEU A 163 -0.92 3.97 20.80
C LEU A 163 -2.37 3.97 21.30
N GLU A 164 -2.53 3.98 22.63
CA GLU A 164 -3.83 4.19 23.27
C GLU A 164 -4.13 5.69 23.30
N LEU A 165 -5.38 6.06 23.02
CA LEU A 165 -5.87 7.44 22.91
C LEU A 165 -6.92 7.66 23.98
N SER A 166 -6.83 8.77 24.71
CA SER A 166 -7.84 9.18 25.69
C SER A 166 -9.06 9.88 25.07
N GLY A 167 -9.03 10.18 23.77
CA GLY A 167 -10.11 10.83 23.02
C GLY A 167 -10.66 9.93 21.92
N ALA A 168 -11.66 10.44 21.19
CA ALA A 168 -12.37 9.66 20.18
C ALA A 168 -11.50 9.30 18.96
N ALA A 169 -11.72 8.11 18.41
CA ALA A 169 -11.08 7.66 17.17
C ALA A 169 -11.29 8.66 16.00
N ALA A 170 -12.48 9.25 15.90
CA ALA A 170 -12.82 10.21 14.85
C ALA A 170 -11.98 11.49 14.91
N ASP A 171 -11.66 12.00 16.11
CA ASP A 171 -10.79 13.18 16.26
C ASP A 171 -9.35 12.89 15.82
N ALA A 172 -8.83 11.72 16.20
CA ALA A 172 -7.50 11.28 15.80
C ALA A 172 -7.42 11.01 14.29
N TYR A 173 -8.47 10.40 13.72
CA TYR A 173 -8.62 10.23 12.27
C TYR A 173 -8.61 11.58 11.56
N ALA A 174 -9.46 12.53 11.99
CA ALA A 174 -9.56 13.86 11.39
C ALA A 174 -8.24 14.63 11.43
N PHE A 175 -7.45 14.46 12.49
CA PHE A 175 -6.11 15.04 12.58
C PHE A 175 -5.17 14.53 11.47
N VAL A 176 -5.18 13.22 11.19
CA VAL A 176 -4.32 12.59 10.18
C VAL A 176 -4.85 12.81 8.76
N ASP A 177 -6.17 12.82 8.59
CA ASP A 177 -6.85 13.13 7.33
C ASP A 177 -6.53 14.56 6.86
N ARG A 178 -6.61 15.53 7.77
CA ARG A 178 -6.27 16.95 7.51
C ARG A 178 -4.77 17.21 7.48
N ALA A 179 -4.06 16.52 6.59
CA ALA A 179 -2.62 16.65 6.40
C ALA A 179 -2.20 18.00 5.80
N ASP A 180 -3.12 18.72 5.16
CA ASP A 180 -2.93 20.11 4.76
C ASP A 180 -2.56 21.02 5.94
N ALA A 181 -3.05 20.70 7.15
CA ALA A 181 -2.75 21.44 8.37
C ALA A 181 -1.51 20.92 9.12
N TRP A 182 -0.83 19.87 8.65
CA TRP A 182 0.35 19.33 9.32
C TRP A 182 1.52 20.31 9.46
N PRO A 183 1.81 21.23 8.52
CA PRO A 183 2.87 22.22 8.72
C PRO A 183 2.70 23.10 9.97
N GLU A 184 1.46 23.27 10.43
CA GLU A 184 1.13 24.04 11.64
C GLU A 184 1.09 23.16 12.91
N ARG A 185 0.94 21.84 12.73
CA ARG A 185 0.65 20.88 13.82
C ARG A 185 1.83 19.97 14.15
N LEU A 186 2.71 19.71 13.18
CA LEU A 186 3.80 18.74 13.27
C LEU A 186 5.15 19.44 13.06
N PRO A 187 6.01 19.54 14.10
CA PRO A 187 7.27 20.28 14.02
C PRO A 187 8.24 19.80 12.92
N HIS A 188 8.15 18.53 12.53
CA HIS A 188 9.01 17.92 11.52
C HIS A 188 8.47 18.09 10.08
N VAL A 189 7.27 18.65 9.90
CA VAL A 189 6.65 18.86 8.60
C VAL A 189 6.80 20.32 8.19
N ARG A 190 7.56 20.57 7.13
CA ARG A 190 7.80 21.93 6.63
C ARG A 190 6.70 22.40 5.69
N ARG A 191 6.21 21.49 4.84
CA ARG A 191 5.23 21.81 3.79
C ARG A 191 4.42 20.58 3.44
N VAL A 192 3.13 20.79 3.17
CA VAL A 192 2.26 19.82 2.50
C VAL A 192 1.57 20.49 1.32
N ARG A 193 1.54 19.83 0.17
CA ARG A 193 0.60 20.10 -0.93
C ARG A 193 -0.35 18.90 -1.00
N LEU A 194 -1.61 19.13 -0.66
CA LEU A 194 -2.65 18.11 -0.65
C LEU A 194 -3.68 18.45 -1.73
N ARG A 195 -3.95 17.49 -2.62
CA ARG A 195 -5.10 17.53 -3.53
C ARG A 195 -5.99 16.35 -3.22
N GLU A 196 -7.29 16.58 -3.10
CA GLU A 196 -8.29 15.53 -2.93
C GLU A 196 -9.27 15.54 -4.09
N ASP A 197 -9.17 14.52 -4.94
CA ASP A 197 -10.05 14.33 -6.08
C ASP A 197 -9.92 12.89 -6.60
N PRO A 198 -10.98 12.06 -6.51
CA PRO A 198 -12.29 12.32 -5.88
C PRO A 198 -12.23 12.37 -4.33
N PRO A 199 -13.33 12.71 -3.63
CA PRO A 199 -13.39 12.62 -2.17
C PRO A 199 -12.93 11.26 -1.64
N GLY A 200 -12.12 11.27 -0.58
CA GLY A 200 -11.47 10.10 0.01
C GLY A 200 -10.22 9.63 -0.74
N VAL A 201 -9.82 10.28 -1.84
CA VAL A 201 -8.59 9.98 -2.58
C VAL A 201 -7.70 11.21 -2.62
N GLN A 202 -6.57 11.13 -1.93
CA GLN A 202 -5.68 12.27 -1.75
C GLN A 202 -4.31 12.01 -2.41
N ASP A 203 -3.83 12.99 -3.16
CA ASP A 203 -2.45 13.10 -3.65
C ASP A 203 -1.71 14.11 -2.77
N MET A 204 -0.74 13.61 -2.01
CA MET A 204 -0.03 14.37 -0.99
C MET A 204 1.45 14.41 -1.33
N GLU A 205 1.98 15.61 -1.52
CA GLU A 205 3.41 15.88 -1.52
C GLU A 205 3.79 16.56 -0.20
N MET A 206 4.82 16.04 0.47
CA MET A 206 5.22 16.49 1.80
C MET A 206 6.74 16.65 1.86
N ASP A 207 7.18 17.78 2.44
CA ASP A 207 8.57 18.01 2.81
C ASP A 207 8.72 17.82 4.32
N THR A 208 9.54 16.85 4.71
CA THR A 208 9.92 16.65 6.12
C THR A 208 11.35 17.10 6.36
N VAL A 209 11.62 17.56 7.58
CA VAL A 209 12.96 17.90 8.04
C VAL A 209 13.40 16.85 9.04
N THR A 210 14.53 16.20 8.77
CA THR A 210 15.14 15.23 9.68
C THR A 210 15.98 15.92 10.75
N ALA A 211 16.38 15.18 11.78
CA ALA A 211 17.15 15.70 12.91
C ALA A 211 18.52 16.30 12.49
N ASP A 212 19.07 15.89 11.35
CA ASP A 212 20.30 16.43 10.77
C ASP A 212 20.07 17.71 9.93
N GLY A 213 18.83 18.20 9.87
CA GLY A 213 18.43 19.39 9.12
C GLY A 213 18.23 19.17 7.62
N SER A 214 18.45 17.96 7.10
CA SER A 214 18.17 17.66 5.70
C SER A 214 16.65 17.62 5.44
N ALA A 215 16.26 18.02 4.23
CA ALA A 215 14.87 18.04 3.81
C ALA A 215 14.62 16.90 2.82
N HIS A 216 13.54 16.14 3.05
CA HIS A 216 13.12 15.06 2.17
C HIS A 216 11.72 15.33 1.62
N THR A 217 11.60 15.40 0.30
CA THR A 217 10.31 15.45 -0.37
C THR A 217 9.84 14.03 -0.64
N THR A 218 8.61 13.73 -0.22
CA THR A 218 7.91 12.49 -0.54
C THR A 218 6.59 12.81 -1.22
N ARG A 219 6.12 11.91 -2.09
CA ARG A 219 4.78 11.99 -2.66
C ARG A 219 4.05 10.69 -2.45
N SER A 220 2.81 10.76 -2.00
CA SER A 220 1.96 9.60 -1.71
C SER A 220 0.54 9.79 -2.20
N VAL A 221 -0.08 8.68 -2.60
CA VAL A 221 -1.54 8.60 -2.74
C VAL A 221 -2.11 7.99 -1.46
N ARG A 222 -3.15 8.59 -0.90
CA ARG A 222 -3.87 8.13 0.29
C ARG A 222 -5.32 7.81 -0.06
N LEU A 223 -5.81 6.71 0.49
CA LEU A 223 -7.19 6.26 0.45
C LEU A 223 -7.74 6.41 1.87
N CYS A 224 -8.71 7.31 2.02
CA CYS A 224 -9.26 7.69 3.30
C CYS A 224 -10.62 7.01 3.48
N PHE A 225 -10.73 6.19 4.52
CA PHE A 225 -11.95 5.51 4.93
C PHE A 225 -12.45 6.22 6.18
N PRO A 226 -13.50 7.05 6.08
CA PRO A 226 -13.96 7.93 7.16
C PRO A 226 -14.03 7.22 8.51
N ASP A 227 -13.56 7.93 9.53
CA ASP A 227 -13.59 7.56 10.95
C ASP A 227 -12.91 6.22 11.32
N SER A 228 -12.17 5.60 10.39
CA SER A 228 -11.60 4.27 10.58
C SER A 228 -10.14 4.16 10.18
N SER A 229 -9.79 4.55 8.95
CA SER A 229 -8.42 4.33 8.48
C SER A 229 -8.02 5.18 7.29
N ILE A 230 -6.72 5.41 7.16
CA ILE A 230 -6.10 6.05 6.01
C ILE A 230 -4.99 5.12 5.55
N VAL A 231 -5.14 4.51 4.36
CA VAL A 231 -4.10 3.71 3.74
C VAL A 231 -3.34 4.58 2.75
N TYR A 232 -2.03 4.43 2.66
CA TYR A 232 -1.24 5.21 1.71
C TYR A 232 -0.16 4.37 1.03
N LYS A 233 0.24 4.83 -0.16
CA LYS A 233 1.42 4.38 -0.88
C LYS A 233 2.26 5.57 -1.30
N GLN A 234 3.56 5.52 -1.05
CA GLN A 234 4.49 6.50 -1.58
C GLN A 234 4.79 6.19 -3.05
N LEU A 235 4.47 7.14 -3.92
CA LEU A 235 4.85 7.13 -5.34
C LEU A 235 6.32 7.52 -5.52
N VAL A 236 6.84 8.33 -4.59
CA VAL A 236 8.27 8.65 -4.48
C VAL A 236 8.71 8.21 -3.08
N PRO A 237 9.18 6.95 -2.92
CA PRO A 237 9.65 6.44 -1.64
C PRO A 237 11.05 6.98 -1.30
N PRO A 238 11.47 6.90 -0.02
CA PRO A 238 12.85 7.15 0.39
C PRO A 238 13.85 6.33 -0.43
N ALA A 239 15.05 6.90 -0.67
CA ALA A 239 16.07 6.32 -1.54
C ALA A 239 16.52 4.88 -1.17
N LEU A 240 16.30 4.45 0.07
CA LEU A 240 16.61 3.09 0.55
C LEU A 240 15.61 2.03 0.08
N LEU A 241 14.48 2.42 -0.53
CA LEU A 241 13.32 1.56 -0.76
C LEU A 241 12.93 1.49 -2.24
N PHE A 242 12.62 0.29 -2.72
CA PHE A 242 11.86 0.09 -3.94
C PHE A 242 10.39 0.53 -3.79
N GLY A 243 9.84 0.40 -2.58
CA GLY A 243 8.45 0.71 -2.30
C GLY A 243 8.17 0.89 -0.81
N HIS A 244 7.20 1.76 -0.51
CA HIS A 244 6.70 1.98 0.84
C HIS A 244 5.19 2.24 0.79
N SER A 245 4.46 1.48 1.58
CA SER A 245 3.05 1.72 1.88
C SER A 245 2.82 1.66 3.38
N GLY A 246 1.69 2.18 3.82
CA GLY A 246 1.33 2.11 5.23
C GLY A 246 -0.15 2.32 5.44
N ALA A 247 -0.54 2.26 6.71
CA ALA A 247 -1.90 2.57 7.14
C ALA A 247 -1.88 3.23 8.51
N TRP A 248 -2.83 4.14 8.69
CA TRP A 248 -3.24 4.65 9.99
C TRP A 248 -4.62 4.07 10.26
N GLU A 249 -4.79 3.39 11.38
CA GLU A 249 -6.04 2.73 11.75
C GLU A 249 -6.47 3.23 13.13
N PHE A 250 -7.74 3.56 13.28
CA PHE A 250 -8.32 4.13 14.48
C PHE A 250 -9.52 3.27 14.88
N THR A 251 -9.50 2.72 16.09
CA THR A 251 -10.56 1.83 16.58
C THR A 251 -11.03 2.29 17.95
N PRO A 252 -12.33 2.55 18.17
CA PRO A 252 -12.86 2.83 19.50
C PRO A 252 -12.58 1.69 20.48
N ASP A 253 -12.26 2.00 21.73
CA ASP A 253 -12.02 0.99 22.77
C ASP A 253 -13.29 0.58 23.54
N GLY A 254 -14.40 1.28 23.31
CA GLY A 254 -15.69 1.07 23.98
C GLY A 254 -15.84 1.78 25.33
N ALA A 255 -14.79 2.38 25.88
CA ALA A 255 -14.77 3.12 27.15
C ALA A 255 -14.66 4.65 26.96
N GLY A 256 -14.83 5.13 25.73
CA GLY A 256 -14.70 6.54 25.37
C GLY A 256 -13.30 6.94 24.89
N GLY A 257 -12.35 6.01 24.88
CA GLY A 257 -11.05 6.15 24.25
C GLY A 257 -11.00 5.45 22.89
N ALA A 258 -9.79 5.33 22.37
CA ALA A 258 -9.53 4.68 21.11
C ALA A 258 -8.10 4.13 21.04
N VAL A 259 -7.85 3.33 20.02
CA VAL A 259 -6.56 2.78 19.68
C VAL A 259 -6.18 3.35 18.32
N ALA A 260 -4.99 3.93 18.22
CA ALA A 260 -4.35 4.21 16.93
C ALA A 260 -3.28 3.16 16.62
N VAL A 261 -3.27 2.65 15.39
CA VAL A 261 -2.22 1.79 14.86
C VAL A 261 -1.62 2.44 13.61
N ALA A 262 -0.30 2.59 13.58
CA ALA A 262 0.45 2.95 12.40
C ALA A 262 1.18 1.72 11.86
N ARG A 263 0.86 1.30 10.64
CA ARG A 263 1.53 0.19 9.94
C ARG A 263 2.41 0.73 8.82
N HIS A 264 3.59 0.15 8.70
CA HIS A 264 4.47 0.30 7.55
C HIS A 264 4.68 -1.05 6.88
N THR A 265 4.71 -1.04 5.56
CA THR A 265 5.18 -2.14 4.73
C THR A 265 6.20 -1.55 3.77
N VAL A 266 7.37 -2.18 3.67
CA VAL A 266 8.49 -1.67 2.87
C VAL A 266 9.06 -2.78 2.01
N ALA A 267 9.58 -2.41 0.84
CA ALA A 267 10.46 -3.23 0.01
C ALA A 267 11.81 -2.52 -0.11
N VAL A 268 12.87 -3.09 0.45
CA VAL A 268 14.21 -2.49 0.51
C VAL A 268 14.94 -2.70 -0.81
N ASP A 269 15.73 -1.70 -1.23
CA ASP A 269 16.73 -1.85 -2.29
C ASP A 269 18.11 -2.15 -1.66
N PRO A 270 18.60 -3.41 -1.72
CA PRO A 270 19.90 -3.76 -1.17
C PRO A 270 21.05 -2.95 -1.77
N ALA A 271 20.95 -2.53 -3.04
CA ALA A 271 21.99 -1.76 -3.71
C ALA A 271 22.04 -0.30 -3.23
N ALA A 272 20.98 0.19 -2.58
CA ALA A 272 20.94 1.51 -1.97
C ALA A 272 21.52 1.53 -0.55
N VAL A 273 21.61 0.39 0.13
CA VAL A 273 22.07 0.28 1.52
C VAL A 273 23.44 0.95 1.74
N PRO A 274 24.53 0.59 1.03
CA PRO A 274 25.84 1.22 1.27
C PRO A 274 25.85 2.71 0.89
N LYS A 275 25.03 3.11 -0.08
CA LYS A 275 24.96 4.51 -0.56
C LYS A 275 24.25 5.43 0.43
N VAL A 276 23.23 4.92 1.13
CA VAL A 276 22.37 5.69 2.02
C VAL A 276 22.84 5.60 3.47
N LEU A 277 23.26 4.42 3.92
CA LEU A 277 23.63 4.17 5.32
C LEU A 277 25.15 4.13 5.55
N GLY A 278 25.94 4.17 4.48
CA GLY A 278 27.39 4.12 4.50
C GLY A 278 27.96 2.76 4.12
N GLU A 279 29.21 2.77 3.64
CA GLU A 279 29.94 1.56 3.23
C GLU A 279 29.97 0.49 4.34
N GLY A 280 29.86 -0.78 3.94
CA GLY A 280 29.86 -1.93 4.85
C GLY A 280 28.54 -2.21 5.58
N ARG A 281 27.50 -1.37 5.40
CA ARG A 281 26.18 -1.62 5.97
C ARG A 281 25.44 -2.77 5.28
N THR A 282 24.72 -3.52 6.09
CA THR A 282 24.01 -4.74 5.67
C THR A 282 22.51 -4.50 5.51
N LEU A 283 21.82 -5.47 4.90
CA LEU A 283 20.35 -5.46 4.85
C LEU A 283 19.74 -5.48 6.26
N ALA A 284 20.38 -6.14 7.24
CA ALA A 284 19.93 -6.13 8.62
C ALA A 284 20.03 -4.72 9.25
N ASP A 285 21.12 -3.99 8.99
CA ASP A 285 21.24 -2.58 9.40
C ASP A 285 20.12 -1.73 8.79
N ALA A 286 19.83 -1.93 7.50
CA ALA A 286 18.76 -1.22 6.82
C ALA A 286 17.39 -1.49 7.43
N ARG A 287 17.08 -2.75 7.80
CA ARG A 287 15.85 -3.11 8.50
C ARG A 287 15.72 -2.42 9.86
N ALA A 288 16.79 -2.45 10.65
CA ALA A 288 16.82 -1.80 11.96
C ALA A 288 16.64 -0.29 11.85
N TYR A 289 17.35 0.34 10.90
CA TYR A 289 17.22 1.76 10.59
C TYR A 289 15.79 2.13 10.18
N LEU A 290 15.20 1.39 9.23
CA LEU A 290 13.83 1.65 8.75
C LEU A 290 12.79 1.49 9.86
N ARG A 291 12.90 0.45 10.68
CA ARG A 291 12.00 0.24 11.83
C ARG A 291 12.06 1.42 12.80
N ALA A 292 13.27 1.89 13.11
CA ALA A 292 13.49 3.00 14.02
C ALA A 292 13.00 4.33 13.44
N ALA A 293 13.43 4.69 12.22
CA ALA A 293 13.15 5.97 11.58
C ALA A 293 11.66 6.14 11.25
N LEU A 294 11.06 5.18 10.54
CA LEU A 294 9.64 5.25 10.18
C LEU A 294 8.73 5.13 11.41
N GLY A 295 9.09 4.26 12.35
CA GLY A 295 8.34 4.12 13.60
C GLY A 295 8.39 5.38 14.47
N ALA A 296 9.55 6.04 14.57
CA ALA A 296 9.69 7.30 15.32
C ALA A 296 8.85 8.42 14.68
N ASN A 297 8.89 8.53 13.36
CA ASN A 297 8.06 9.48 12.62
C ASN A 297 6.57 9.26 12.89
N SER A 298 6.09 8.03 12.73
CA SER A 298 4.66 7.72 12.91
C SER A 298 4.19 7.82 14.35
N ARG A 299 5.00 7.40 15.34
CA ARG A 299 4.68 7.61 16.76
C ARG A 299 4.61 9.09 17.13
N THR A 300 5.47 9.92 16.54
CA THR A 300 5.41 11.38 16.74
C THR A 300 4.08 11.92 16.21
N THR A 301 3.71 11.58 14.97
CA THR A 301 2.41 11.99 14.39
C THR A 301 1.23 11.50 15.22
N LEU A 302 1.21 10.22 15.63
CA LEU A 302 0.15 9.68 16.47
C LEU A 302 0.09 10.33 17.86
N GLY A 303 1.24 10.70 18.44
CA GLY A 303 1.28 11.42 19.71
C GLY A 303 0.60 12.80 19.62
N HIS A 304 0.82 13.52 18.52
CA HIS A 304 0.11 14.78 18.27
C HIS A 304 -1.39 14.58 18.00
N ALA A 305 -1.75 13.54 17.25
CA ALA A 305 -3.16 13.17 17.04
C ALA A 305 -3.87 12.81 18.35
N ALA A 306 -3.19 12.07 19.23
CA ALA A 306 -3.68 11.69 20.55
C ALA A 306 -3.92 12.91 21.44
N ALA A 307 -2.96 13.84 21.48
CA ALA A 307 -3.09 15.09 22.23
C ALA A 307 -4.27 15.95 21.70
N HIS A 308 -4.44 16.02 20.38
CA HIS A 308 -5.56 16.71 19.75
C HIS A 308 -6.91 16.09 20.15
N ALA A 309 -7.04 14.76 20.05
CA ALA A 309 -8.25 14.05 20.43
C ALA A 309 -8.57 14.21 21.93
N GLY A 310 -7.56 14.14 22.80
CA GLY A 310 -7.74 14.34 24.24
C GLY A 310 -8.19 15.76 24.60
N ALA A 311 -7.68 16.77 23.89
CA ALA A 311 -8.11 18.16 24.09
C ALA A 311 -9.57 18.38 23.68
N ASN A 312 -10.00 17.82 22.54
CA ASN A 312 -11.40 17.88 22.09
C ASN A 312 -12.34 17.18 23.08
N ALA A 313 -11.97 15.99 23.56
CA ALA A 313 -12.74 15.26 24.57
C ALA A 313 -12.90 16.07 25.87
N SER A 314 -11.83 16.74 26.31
CA SER A 314 -11.86 17.58 27.52
C SER A 314 -12.72 18.83 27.35
N ALA A 315 -12.75 19.43 26.15
CA ALA A 315 -13.57 20.59 25.84
C ALA A 315 -15.08 20.25 25.77
N LEU A 316 -15.41 19.00 25.44
CA LEU A 316 -16.78 18.50 25.35
C LEU A 316 -17.31 17.97 26.69
N ALA A 317 -16.45 17.77 27.70
CA ALA A 317 -16.88 17.38 29.03
C ALA A 317 -17.69 18.53 29.68
N PRO A 318 -18.90 18.27 30.23
CA PRO A 318 -19.68 19.31 30.89
C PRO A 318 -18.88 19.89 32.06
N GLY A 319 -18.76 21.23 32.08
CA GLY A 319 -17.90 21.96 33.00
C GLY A 319 -18.10 21.57 34.47
N GLY A 320 -16.98 21.49 35.20
CA GLY A 320 -16.97 21.41 36.67
C GLY A 320 -17.72 22.58 37.32
N PRO A 321 -18.08 22.47 38.61
CA PRO A 321 -19.10 23.30 39.24
C PRO A 321 -18.71 24.78 39.21
N PRO A 322 -19.70 25.71 39.22
CA PRO A 322 -19.41 27.13 39.28
C PRO A 322 -18.64 27.43 40.58
N HIS A 323 -17.56 28.19 40.45
CA HIS A 323 -16.92 28.82 41.61
C HIS A 323 -17.98 29.64 42.35
N GLU A 324 -18.40 29.18 43.53
CA GLU A 324 -19.16 29.99 44.47
C GLU A 324 -18.28 31.17 44.90
N GLY A 325 -18.64 32.34 44.39
CA GLY A 325 -18.09 33.61 44.83
C GLY A 325 -18.48 33.85 46.29
N THR A 326 -17.48 34.03 47.12
CA THR A 326 -17.60 34.42 48.53
C THR A 326 -18.17 35.84 48.62
N ARG A 327 -19.31 36.00 49.29
CA ARG A 327 -19.66 37.19 50.08
C ARG A 327 -20.46 36.78 51.31
#